data_AF-A0A2P6WFZ0-F1
#
_entry.id   AF-A0A2P6WFZ0-F1
#
_cell.length_a   1.000
_cell.length_b   1.000
_cell.length_c   1.000
_cell.angle_alpha   90.00
_cell.angle_beta   90.00
_cell.angle_gamma   90.00
#
_symmetry.space_group_name_H-M   'P 1'
#
loop_
_entity.id
_entity.type
_entity.pdbx_description
1 polymer ?
#
loop_
_entity_poly.entity_id
_entity_poly.type
_entity_poly.pdbx_seq_one_letter_code
_entity_poly.pdbx_strand_id
1 'polypeptide(L)'
;MARHLFAGFSGIVVAVAIPIVVMAVSYRLTDKSTHYTFEPRGQGSFEPRLANYVGFAQYIIGLATGSLALAAGSSILKSSGVLHWRFASPLTLLGASVIYGVCFIALINYFYEGFLHDAHSYKQFRYNLNNTFGFSCLLSFAIGYMWLAVIITKSS
;
A
#
# COMPACT_ATOMS: atom_id res chain seq x y z
N MET A 1 -5.12 30.47 15.78
CA MET A 1 -5.52 29.25 16.51
C MET A 1 -5.87 28.17 15.50
N ALA A 2 -4.88 27.41 15.01
CA ALA A 2 -5.11 26.41 13.97
C ALA A 2 -5.69 25.14 14.61
N ARG A 3 -6.86 24.70 14.13
CA ARG A 3 -7.58 23.51 14.60
C ARG A 3 -6.75 22.26 14.29
N HIS A 4 -6.12 21.67 15.30
CA HIS A 4 -5.60 20.31 15.21
C HIS A 4 -6.80 19.35 15.24
N LEU A 5 -7.43 19.12 14.08
CA LEU A 5 -8.38 18.05 13.88
C LEU A 5 -7.65 16.73 14.20
N PHE A 6 -7.86 16.15 15.38
CA PHE A 6 -7.47 14.80 15.85
C PHE A 6 -6.04 14.27 15.57
N ALA A 7 -5.43 13.58 16.55
CA ALA A 7 -4.12 12.94 16.37
C ALA A 7 -4.15 11.94 15.19
N GLY A 8 -3.26 12.11 14.20
CA GLY A 8 -3.21 11.25 13.01
C GLY A 8 -4.07 11.70 11.82
N PHE A 9 -4.82 12.80 11.91
CA PHE A 9 -5.63 13.30 10.78
C PHE A 9 -4.81 13.57 9.52
N SER A 10 -3.59 14.13 9.66
CA SER A 10 -2.70 14.32 8.51
C SER A 10 -2.30 12.99 7.88
N GLY A 11 -2.08 11.94 8.68
CA GLY A 11 -1.79 10.60 8.18
C GLY A 11 -2.98 9.99 7.44
N ILE A 12 -4.20 10.15 7.96
CA ILE A 12 -5.43 9.71 7.29
C ILE A 12 -5.65 10.43 5.97
N VAL A 13 -5.50 11.75 5.94
CA VAL A 13 -5.65 12.55 4.71
C VAL A 13 -4.63 12.11 3.66
N VAL A 14 -3.37 11.90 4.05
CA VAL A 14 -2.34 11.41 3.13
C VAL A 14 -2.64 9.98 2.68
N ALA A 15 -3.06 9.10 3.59
CA ALA A 15 -3.43 7.73 3.27
C ALA A 15 -4.56 7.66 2.24
N VAL A 16 -5.55 8.56 2.31
CA VAL A 16 -6.65 8.64 1.32
C VAL A 16 -6.21 9.36 0.04
N ALA A 17 -5.35 10.38 0.13
CA ALA A 17 -4.89 11.12 -1.03
C ALA A 17 -4.01 10.27 -1.96
N ILE A 18 -3.15 9.41 -1.40
CA ILE A 18 -2.24 8.52 -2.17
C ILE A 18 -3.02 7.69 -3.21
N PRO A 19 -4.02 6.85 -2.86
CA PRO A 19 -4.73 6.06 -3.84
C PRO A 19 -5.50 6.91 -4.85
N ILE A 20 -5.99 8.09 -4.48
CA ILE A 20 -6.66 9.00 -5.43
C ILE A 20 -5.65 9.50 -6.47
N VAL A 21 -4.46 9.93 -6.04
CA VAL A 21 -3.40 10.41 -6.93
C VAL A 21 -2.87 9.28 -7.80
N VAL A 22 -2.57 8.12 -7.22
CA VAL A 22 -2.11 6.95 -7.95
C VAL A 22 -3.13 6.52 -8.98
N MET A 23 -4.41 6.44 -8.61
CA MET A 23 -5.50 6.09 -9.53
C MET A 23 -5.60 7.12 -10.67
N ALA A 24 -5.54 8.42 -10.37
CA ALA A 24 -5.58 9.47 -11.38
C ALA A 24 -4.39 9.40 -12.34
N VAL A 25 -3.17 9.23 -11.82
CA VAL A 25 -1.94 9.09 -12.62
C VAL A 25 -2.01 7.83 -13.48
N SER A 26 -2.40 6.72 -12.87
CA SER A 26 -2.52 5.44 -13.55
C SER A 26 -3.60 5.48 -14.63
N TYR A 27 -4.76 6.11 -14.41
CA TYR A 27 -5.75 6.36 -15.46
C TYR A 27 -5.23 7.23 -16.61
N ARG A 28 -4.35 8.20 -16.34
CA ARG A 28 -3.80 9.10 -17.37
C ARG A 28 -2.70 8.44 -18.19
N LEU A 29 -1.88 7.60 -17.57
CA LEU A 29 -0.75 6.92 -18.20
C LEU A 29 -1.15 5.60 -18.86
N THR A 30 -2.24 4.99 -18.41
CA THR A 30 -2.74 3.74 -18.98
C THR A 30 -3.39 4.05 -20.33
N ASP A 31 -2.65 3.78 -21.40
CA ASP A 31 -3.12 3.93 -22.78
C ASP A 31 -4.42 3.13 -22.99
N LYS A 32 -5.36 3.58 -23.84
CA LYS A 32 -6.68 2.92 -24.00
C LYS A 32 -6.62 1.62 -24.80
N SER A 33 -5.53 0.86 -24.67
CA SER A 33 -5.37 -0.42 -25.34
C SER A 33 -6.45 -1.38 -24.86
N THR A 34 -7.15 -2.00 -25.81
CA THR A 34 -8.25 -2.94 -25.56
C THR A 34 -7.76 -4.31 -25.07
N HIS A 35 -6.44 -4.56 -25.05
CA HIS A 35 -5.87 -5.85 -24.70
C HIS A 35 -4.81 -5.73 -23.61
N TYR A 36 -5.23 -5.93 -22.35
CA TYR A 36 -4.32 -6.21 -21.24
C TYR A 36 -4.23 -7.73 -21.08
N THR A 37 -3.02 -8.28 -21.16
CA THR A 37 -2.77 -9.70 -20.92
C THR A 37 -1.75 -9.86 -19.81
N PHE A 38 -1.97 -10.84 -18.93
CA PHE A 38 -0.96 -11.24 -17.95
C PHE A 38 0.23 -11.96 -18.63
N GLU A 39 -0.03 -12.59 -19.76
CA GLU A 39 0.96 -13.36 -20.53
C GLU A 39 1.13 -12.75 -21.92
N PRO A 40 2.23 -12.01 -22.18
CA PRO A 40 2.62 -11.65 -23.52
C PRO A 40 2.89 -12.92 -24.32
N ARG A 41 2.39 -13.01 -25.56
CA ARG A 41 2.55 -14.19 -26.42
C ARG A 41 4.02 -14.65 -26.43
N GLY A 42 4.27 -15.88 -25.96
CA GLY A 42 5.58 -16.52 -25.99
C GLY A 42 6.55 -16.22 -24.83
N GLN A 43 6.13 -15.50 -23.77
CA GLN A 43 7.01 -15.17 -22.63
C GLN A 43 6.89 -16.10 -21.40
N GLY A 44 6.20 -17.22 -21.51
CA GLY A 44 6.00 -18.18 -20.40
C GLY A 44 4.90 -17.77 -19.42
N SER A 45 4.67 -18.63 -18.41
CA SER A 45 3.60 -18.45 -17.41
C SER A 45 3.78 -17.16 -16.61
N PHE A 46 2.69 -16.48 -16.28
CA PHE A 46 2.72 -15.33 -15.38
C PHE A 46 3.00 -15.71 -13.91
N GLU A 47 2.84 -16.97 -13.53
CA GLU A 47 2.96 -17.46 -12.14
C GLU A 47 4.28 -17.08 -11.44
N PRO A 48 5.47 -17.17 -12.07
CA PRO A 48 6.70 -16.76 -11.41
C PRO A 48 6.75 -15.26 -11.13
N ARG A 49 6.17 -14.43 -12.01
CA ARG A 49 6.08 -12.98 -11.81
C ARG A 49 5.06 -12.66 -10.71
N LEU A 50 3.93 -13.35 -10.71
CA LEU A 50 2.92 -13.25 -9.66
C LEU A 50 3.51 -13.57 -8.28
N ALA A 51 4.27 -14.67 -8.16
CA ALA A 51 4.95 -15.05 -6.95
C ALA A 51 5.91 -13.95 -6.45
N ASN A 52 6.67 -13.33 -7.36
CA ASN A 52 7.53 -12.20 -7.01
C ASN A 52 6.72 -11.00 -6.49
N TYR A 53 5.62 -10.61 -7.15
CA TYR A 53 4.78 -9.50 -6.69
C TYR A 53 4.18 -9.75 -5.30
N VAL A 54 3.68 -10.96 -5.07
CA VAL A 54 3.15 -11.37 -3.76
C VAL A 54 4.27 -11.36 -2.71
N GLY A 55 5.45 -11.87 -3.04
CA GLY A 55 6.61 -11.87 -2.15
C GLY A 55 7.04 -10.46 -1.74
N PHE A 56 7.14 -9.54 -2.70
CA PHE A 56 7.45 -8.13 -2.40
C PHE A 56 6.37 -7.47 -1.53
N ALA A 57 5.09 -7.70 -1.84
CA ALA A 57 3.99 -7.15 -1.03
C ALA A 57 4.00 -7.71 0.40
N GLN A 58 4.22 -9.02 0.56
CA GLN A 58 4.35 -9.68 1.86
C GLN A 58 5.54 -9.13 2.66
N TYR A 59 6.66 -8.87 2.00
CA TYR A 59 7.82 -8.25 2.64
C TYR A 59 7.48 -6.86 3.20
N ILE A 60 6.84 -6.00 2.40
CA ILE A 60 6.41 -4.66 2.83
C ILE A 60 5.41 -4.76 3.99
N ILE A 61 4.41 -5.65 3.89
CA ILE A 61 3.44 -5.89 4.96
C ILE A 61 4.14 -6.35 6.24
N GLY A 62 5.10 -7.26 6.15
CA GLY A 62 5.87 -7.77 7.29
C GLY A 62 6.65 -6.66 7.99
N LEU A 63 7.34 -5.80 7.22
CA LEU A 63 8.06 -4.65 7.80
C LEU A 63 7.11 -3.64 8.45
N ALA A 64 5.99 -3.34 7.80
CA ALA A 64 4.99 -2.40 8.32
C ALA A 64 4.34 -2.92 9.61
N THR A 65 3.91 -4.19 9.62
CA THR A 65 3.29 -4.83 10.80
C THR A 65 4.30 -4.98 11.94
N GLY A 66 5.55 -5.38 11.66
CA GLY A 66 6.62 -5.42 12.65
C GLY A 66 6.87 -4.05 13.28
N SER A 67 6.92 -2.99 12.48
CA SER A 67 7.08 -1.61 12.96
C SER A 67 5.91 -1.18 13.85
N LEU A 68 4.67 -1.52 13.47
CA LEU A 68 3.47 -1.27 14.28
C LEU A 68 3.48 -2.02 15.61
N ALA A 69 3.85 -3.30 15.59
CA ALA A 69 3.93 -4.13 16.79
C ALA A 69 5.02 -3.63 17.76
N LEU A 70 6.19 -3.26 17.25
CA LEU A 70 7.26 -2.65 18.05
C LEU A 70 6.81 -1.32 18.67
N ALA A 71 6.14 -0.46 17.89
CA ALA A 71 5.60 0.79 18.40
C ALA A 71 4.56 0.55 19.51
N ALA A 72 3.64 -0.39 19.33
CA ALA A 72 2.65 -0.77 20.33
C ALA A 72 3.32 -1.34 21.61
N GLY A 73 4.27 -2.25 21.47
CA GLY A 73 5.04 -2.81 22.59
C GLY A 73 5.79 -1.74 23.38
N SER A 74 6.43 -0.79 22.68
CA SER A 74 7.13 0.34 23.31
C SER A 74 6.20 1.29 24.07
N SER A 75 4.93 1.39 23.66
CA SER A 75 3.92 2.20 24.33
C SER A 75 3.46 1.57 25.64
N ILE A 76 3.34 0.23 25.68
CA ILE A 76 2.95 -0.54 26.88
C ILE A 76 4.05 -0.48 27.95
N LEU A 77 5.32 -0.48 27.53
CA LEU A 77 6.49 -0.41 28.42
C LEU A 77 6.70 0.99 29.05
N LYS A 78 6.08 2.05 28.53
CA LYS A 78 6.21 3.42 29.08
C LYS A 78 5.14 3.67 30.14
N SER A 79 5.54 4.24 31.28
CA SER A 79 4.65 4.53 32.42
C SER A 79 3.52 5.53 32.11
N SER A 80 3.56 6.22 30.96
CA SER A 80 2.53 7.15 30.50
C SER A 80 1.44 6.52 29.61
N GLY A 81 1.56 5.24 29.24
CA GLY A 81 0.54 4.42 28.53
C GLY A 81 0.14 4.86 27.11
N VAL A 82 0.37 6.11 26.73
CA VAL A 82 -0.12 6.71 25.48
C VAL A 82 1.06 7.10 24.59
N LEU A 83 1.08 6.54 23.37
CA LEU A 83 2.03 6.90 22.34
C LEU A 83 1.87 8.39 21.99
N HIS A 84 2.99 9.12 21.94
CA HIS A 84 2.98 10.56 21.67
C HIS A 84 2.24 10.84 20.35
N TRP A 85 1.30 11.80 20.37
CA TRP A 85 0.42 12.14 19.23
C TRP A 85 1.16 12.39 17.90
N ARG A 86 2.45 12.74 17.95
CA ARG A 86 3.33 12.92 16.79
C ARG A 86 3.58 11.63 16.00
N PHE A 87 3.51 10.46 16.63
CA PHE A 87 3.70 9.16 15.98
C PHE A 87 2.41 8.60 15.35
N ALA A 88 1.25 9.20 15.64
CA ALA A 88 -0.03 8.71 15.12
C ALA A 88 -0.08 8.75 13.58
N SER A 89 0.36 9.86 12.96
CA SER A 89 0.33 10.02 11.50
C SER A 89 1.19 8.99 10.73
N PRO A 90 2.48 8.78 11.04
CA PRO A 90 3.26 7.75 10.34
C PRO A 90 2.74 6.33 10.60
N LEU A 91 2.26 6.02 11.82
CA LEU A 91 1.65 4.71 12.10
C LEU A 91 0.38 4.48 11.27
N THR A 92 -0.47 5.49 11.11
CA THR A 92 -1.68 5.36 10.27
C THR A 92 -1.33 5.09 8.81
N LEU A 93 -0.23 5.68 8.30
CA LEU A 93 0.26 5.41 6.93
C LEU A 93 0.80 3.99 6.79
N LEU A 94 1.53 3.48 7.78
CA LEU A 94 1.99 2.08 7.81
C LEU A 94 0.80 1.11 7.93
N GLY A 95 -0.24 1.45 8.69
CA GLY A 95 -1.48 0.67 8.73
C GLY A 95 -2.20 0.65 7.38
N ALA A 96 -2.29 1.81 6.71
CA ALA A 96 -2.87 1.90 5.39
C ALA A 96 -2.08 1.09 4.35
N SER A 97 -0.74 1.07 4.43
CA SER A 97 0.08 0.27 3.53
C SER A 97 -0.21 -1.23 3.66
N VAL A 98 -0.43 -1.71 4.88
CA VAL A 98 -0.84 -3.12 5.12
C VAL A 98 -2.17 -3.42 4.45
N ILE A 99 -3.18 -2.56 4.65
CA ILE A 99 -4.51 -2.76 4.05
C ILE A 99 -4.41 -2.77 2.51
N TYR A 100 -3.69 -1.80 1.92
CA TYR A 100 -3.51 -1.75 0.47
C TYR A 100 -2.73 -2.94 -0.07
N GLY A 101 -1.70 -3.41 0.64
CA GLY A 101 -0.95 -4.60 0.28
C GLY A 101 -1.81 -5.87 0.29
N VAL A 102 -2.65 -6.05 1.31
CA VAL A 102 -3.58 -7.19 1.39
C VAL A 102 -4.61 -7.14 0.26
N CYS A 103 -5.21 -5.97 0.01
CA CYS A 103 -6.12 -5.78 -1.11
C CYS A 103 -5.45 -6.06 -2.45
N PHE A 104 -4.20 -5.60 -2.64
CA PHE A 104 -3.41 -5.88 -3.85
C PHE A 104 -3.22 -7.38 -4.06
N ILE A 105 -2.75 -8.12 -3.04
CA ILE A 105 -2.54 -9.57 -3.13
C ILE A 105 -3.86 -10.30 -3.42
N ALA A 106 -4.96 -9.94 -2.77
CA ALA A 106 -6.26 -10.58 -3.00
C ALA A 106 -6.77 -10.32 -4.43
N LEU A 107 -6.69 -9.06 -4.89
CA LEU A 107 -7.20 -8.67 -6.21
C LEU A 107 -6.35 -9.23 -7.35
N ILE A 108 -5.01 -9.24 -7.24
CA ILE A 108 -4.16 -9.79 -8.30
C ILE A 108 -4.39 -11.30 -8.48
N ASN A 109 -4.58 -12.05 -7.38
CA ASN A 109 -4.90 -13.48 -7.44
C ASN A 109 -6.29 -13.70 -8.04
N TYR A 110 -7.31 -12.96 -7.58
CA TYR A 110 -8.67 -13.05 -8.12
C TYR A 110 -8.74 -12.74 -9.62
N PHE A 111 -8.04 -11.68 -10.07
CA PHE A 111 -8.00 -11.32 -11.48
C PHE A 111 -7.20 -12.31 -12.32
N TYR A 112 -6.14 -12.90 -11.76
CA TYR A 112 -5.36 -13.91 -12.44
C TYR A 112 -6.15 -15.21 -12.60
N GLU A 113 -6.84 -15.68 -11.56
CA GLU A 113 -7.74 -16.83 -11.64
C GLU A 113 -8.86 -16.61 -12.67
N GLY A 114 -9.45 -15.41 -12.69
CA GLY A 114 -10.45 -15.03 -13.70
C GLY A 114 -9.88 -15.00 -15.12
N PHE A 115 -8.59 -14.64 -15.29
CA PHE A 115 -7.91 -14.67 -16.59
C PHE A 115 -7.62 -16.10 -17.06
N LEU A 116 -7.32 -17.03 -16.16
CA LEU A 116 -7.13 -18.45 -16.50
C LEU A 116 -8.42 -19.09 -17.03
N HIS A 117 -9.57 -18.68 -16.51
CA HIS A 117 -10.88 -19.17 -16.97
C HIS A 117 -11.37 -18.47 -18.25
N ASP A 118 -11.10 -17.17 -18.39
CA ASP A 118 -11.44 -16.39 -19.57
C ASP A 118 -10.37 -15.33 -19.85
N ALA A 119 -9.62 -15.53 -20.93
CA ALA A 119 -8.52 -14.64 -21.34
C ALA A 119 -8.98 -13.19 -21.63
N HIS A 120 -10.27 -12.97 -21.93
CA HIS A 120 -10.83 -11.64 -22.18
C HIS A 120 -11.36 -10.95 -20.91
N SER A 121 -11.32 -11.64 -19.76
CA SER A 121 -11.82 -11.13 -18.48
C SER A 121 -10.95 -9.99 -17.93
N TYR A 122 -9.68 -9.90 -18.32
CA TYR A 122 -8.75 -8.88 -17.82
C TYR A 122 -8.83 -7.58 -18.63
N LYS A 123 -9.61 -6.63 -18.11
CA LYS A 123 -9.85 -5.31 -18.71
C LYS A 123 -9.02 -4.20 -18.04
N GLN A 124 -8.92 -3.06 -18.72
CA GLN A 124 -8.23 -1.85 -18.25
C GLN A 124 -8.59 -1.45 -16.81
N PHE A 125 -9.86 -1.58 -16.41
CA PHE A 125 -10.30 -1.26 -15.05
C PHE A 125 -9.66 -2.14 -13.97
N ARG A 126 -9.55 -3.46 -14.22
CA ARG A 126 -8.95 -4.42 -13.28
C ARG A 126 -7.44 -4.18 -13.16
N TYR A 127 -6.79 -3.93 -14.29
CA TYR A 127 -5.39 -3.52 -14.33
C TYR A 127 -5.15 -2.25 -13.50
N ASN A 128 -5.97 -1.23 -13.71
CA ASN A 128 -5.80 0.05 -13.04
C ASN A 128 -6.07 -0.03 -11.53
N LEU A 129 -7.06 -0.81 -11.11
CA LEU A 129 -7.31 -1.10 -9.69
C LEU A 129 -6.10 -1.79 -9.05
N ASN A 130 -5.58 -2.84 -9.69
CA ASN A 130 -4.45 -3.58 -9.15
C ASN A 130 -3.19 -2.69 -9.03
N ASN A 131 -2.94 -1.88 -10.06
CA ASN A 131 -1.86 -0.91 -10.07
C ASN A 131 -2.02 0.13 -8.94
N THR A 132 -3.25 0.59 -8.72
CA THR A 132 -3.57 1.55 -7.67
C THR A 132 -3.26 1.00 -6.29
N PHE A 133 -3.71 -0.21 -5.96
CA PHE A 133 -3.43 -0.81 -4.65
C PHE A 133 -1.94 -1.12 -4.46
N GLY A 134 -1.27 -1.65 -5.48
CA GLY A 134 0.16 -1.95 -5.42
C GLY A 134 1.02 -0.71 -5.17
N PHE A 135 0.85 0.34 -5.98
CA PHE A 135 1.60 1.58 -5.79
C PHE A 135 1.20 2.34 -4.52
N SER A 136 -0.09 2.29 -4.13
CA SER A 136 -0.52 2.91 -2.88
C SER A 136 0.09 2.23 -1.66
N CYS A 137 0.21 0.90 -1.65
CA CYS A 137 0.95 0.14 -0.63
C CYS A 137 2.40 0.64 -0.52
N LEU A 138 3.10 0.71 -1.65
CA LEU A 138 4.51 1.13 -1.69
C LEU A 138 4.71 2.58 -1.23
N LEU A 139 3.90 3.51 -1.74
CA LEU A 139 4.01 4.94 -1.39
C LEU A 139 3.64 5.20 0.06
N SER A 140 2.56 4.60 0.56
CA SER A 140 2.16 4.78 1.97
C SER A 140 3.20 4.19 2.92
N PHE A 141 3.80 3.04 2.58
CA PHE A 141 4.92 2.49 3.33
C PHE A 141 6.13 3.43 3.32
N ALA A 142 6.59 3.86 2.14
CA ALA A 142 7.76 4.71 2.01
C ALA A 142 7.59 6.06 2.74
N ILE A 143 6.45 6.73 2.54
CA ILE A 143 6.16 8.02 3.19
C ILE A 143 6.02 7.82 4.71
N GLY A 144 5.29 6.79 5.14
CA GLY A 144 5.12 6.48 6.57
C GLY A 144 6.46 6.22 7.26
N TYR A 145 7.34 5.44 6.64
CA TYR A 145 8.65 5.08 7.18
C TYR A 145 9.61 6.28 7.21
N MET A 146 9.67 7.07 6.12
CA MET A 146 10.48 8.29 6.07
C MET A 146 10.02 9.31 7.11
N TRP A 147 8.71 9.46 7.30
CA TRP A 147 8.16 10.35 8.31
C TRP A 147 8.53 9.87 9.72
N LEU A 148 8.41 8.56 9.98
CA LEU A 148 8.85 7.97 11.25
C LEU A 148 10.33 8.27 11.52
N ALA A 149 11.20 8.07 10.53
CA ALA A 149 12.64 8.35 10.64
C ALA A 149 12.91 9.81 10.99
N VAL A 150 12.29 10.76 10.27
CA VAL A 150 12.46 12.20 10.53
C VAL A 150 12.02 12.61 11.94
N ILE A 151 10.92 12.02 12.44
CA ILE A 151 10.44 12.30 13.81
C ILE A 151 11.44 11.79 14.83
N ILE A 152 11.97 10.58 14.65
CA ILE A 152 12.93 9.98 15.57
C ILE A 152 14.21 10.83 15.59
N THR A 153 14.76 11.20 14.42
CA THR A 153 15.98 12.01 14.33
C THR A 153 15.83 13.38 14.96
N LYS A 154 14.68 14.05 14.79
CA LYS A 154 14.43 15.38 15.40
C LYS A 154 14.18 15.33 16.92
N SER A 155 13.92 14.15 17.46
CA SER A 155 13.64 13.95 18.88
C SER A 155 14.89 13.55 19.69
N SER A 156 16.01 13.30 19.02
CA SER A 156 17.33 13.05 19.61
C SER A 156 18.16 14.32 19.68
#